data_AF-A0A516S9S2-F1
#
_entry.id   AF-A0A516S9S2-F1
#
_cell.length_a   1.000
_cell.length_b   1.000
_cell.length_c   1.000
_cell.angle_alpha   90.00
_cell.angle_beta   90.00
_cell.angle_gamma   90.00
#
_symmetry.space_group_name_H-M   'P 1'
#
loop_
_entity.id
_entity.type
_entity.pdbx_description
1 polymer ?
#
loop_
_entity_poly.entity_id
_entity_poly.type
_entity_poly.pdbx_seq_one_letter_code
_entity_poly.pdbx_strand_id
1 'polypeptide(L)'
;MLLSLLPWYWRWGAVLALAASLYVLGRIHGQQAEQVQGHDAERAALVRVIRIERKQAAISQIVAEQHEAGRIRDRVIYRNIEKEVIRYVASPQHAVCHLDYEWLRLHNAAALSIVPEPADSADAAAGEFTSDDALQTVTTNYQACQDNARQLADLQRWLLGQSSASADLK
;
A
#
# COMPACT_ATOMS: atom_id res chain seq x y z
N MET A 1 68.19 15.55 -35.68
CA MET A 1 69.00 15.84 -36.90
C MET A 1 68.28 15.55 -38.23
N LEU A 2 67.10 14.91 -38.27
CA LEU A 2 66.33 14.67 -39.51
C LEU A 2 65.50 15.88 -40.02
N LEU A 3 65.28 16.90 -39.19
CA LEU A 3 64.44 18.08 -39.51
C LEU A 3 65.14 19.18 -40.31
N SER A 4 66.46 19.11 -40.48
CA SER A 4 67.27 20.12 -41.18
C SER A 4 67.43 19.87 -42.69
N LEU A 5 66.95 18.73 -43.20
CA LEU A 5 66.99 18.36 -44.62
C LEU A 5 65.66 18.62 -45.36
N LEU A 6 64.63 19.09 -44.65
CA LEU A 6 63.29 19.34 -45.20
C LEU A 6 63.14 20.82 -45.62
N PRO A 7 62.62 21.12 -46.83
CA PRO A 7 62.35 22.48 -47.27
C PRO A 7 61.44 23.23 -46.27
N TRP A 8 61.65 24.54 -46.13
CA TRP A 8 61.02 25.34 -45.07
C TRP A 8 59.47 25.23 -45.02
N TYR A 9 58.82 25.06 -46.18
CA TYR A 9 57.36 24.88 -46.30
C TYR A 9 56.85 23.54 -45.73
N TRP A 10 57.61 22.45 -45.86
CA TRP A 10 57.24 21.15 -45.28
C TRP A 10 57.30 21.15 -43.75
N ARG A 11 58.18 21.96 -43.15
CA ARG A 11 58.28 22.10 -41.69
C ARG A 11 57.03 22.77 -41.11
N TRP A 12 56.54 23.83 -41.76
CA TRP A 12 55.28 24.47 -41.39
C TRP A 12 54.06 23.56 -41.62
N GLY A 13 54.06 22.80 -42.72
CA GLY A 13 53.02 21.79 -42.97
C GLY A 13 52.93 20.74 -41.86
N ALA A 14 54.07 20.22 -41.39
CA ALA A 14 54.12 19.26 -40.29
C ALA A 14 53.61 19.85 -38.95
N VAL A 15 53.96 21.11 -38.65
CA VAL A 15 53.46 21.82 -37.46
C VAL A 15 51.95 22.02 -37.52
N LEU A 16 51.41 22.45 -38.66
CA LEU A 16 49.98 22.63 -38.85
C LEU A 16 49.22 21.29 -38.74
N ALA A 17 49.75 20.22 -39.31
CA ALA A 17 49.17 18.89 -39.21
C ALA A 17 49.14 18.39 -37.76
N LEU A 18 50.23 18.61 -36.99
CA LEU A 18 50.29 18.28 -35.57
C LEU A 18 49.26 19.10 -34.77
N ALA A 19 49.18 20.41 -35.00
CA ALA A 19 48.22 21.29 -34.32
C ALA A 19 46.76 20.90 -34.62
N ALA A 20 46.44 20.61 -35.88
CA ALA A 20 45.13 20.13 -36.28
C ALA A 20 44.79 18.78 -35.63
N SER A 21 45.76 17.86 -35.57
CA SER A 21 45.58 16.54 -34.93
C SER A 21 45.30 16.67 -33.43
N LEU A 22 46.05 17.50 -32.72
CA LEU A 22 45.83 17.78 -31.30
C LEU A 22 44.47 18.44 -31.05
N TYR A 23 44.07 19.38 -31.91
CA TYR A 23 42.76 20.03 -31.81
C TYR A 23 41.61 19.04 -31.99
N VAL A 24 41.68 18.15 -33.00
CA VAL A 24 40.67 17.13 -33.25
C VAL A 24 40.60 16.12 -32.09
N LEU A 25 41.74 15.62 -31.61
CA LEU A 25 41.80 14.72 -30.46
C LEU A 25 41.23 15.37 -29.20
N GLY A 26 41.56 16.64 -28.94
CA GLY A 26 41.00 17.40 -27.83
C GLY A 26 39.48 17.56 -27.91
N ARG A 27 38.93 17.84 -29.09
CA ARG A 27 37.47 17.94 -29.32
C ARG A 27 36.77 16.60 -29.10
N ILE A 28 37.33 15.50 -29.60
CA ILE A 28 36.76 14.15 -29.43
C ILE A 28 36.78 13.76 -27.95
N HIS A 29 37.90 13.95 -27.25
CA HIS A 29 38.00 13.66 -25.81
C HIS A 29 37.06 14.51 -24.98
N GLY A 30 36.92 15.81 -25.30
CA GLY A 30 35.98 16.70 -24.63
C GLY A 30 34.53 16.24 -24.78
N GLN A 31 34.10 15.92 -26.01
CA GLN A 31 32.75 15.41 -26.29
C GLN A 31 32.47 14.07 -25.60
N GLN A 32 33.44 13.16 -25.60
CA GLN A 32 33.30 11.88 -24.92
C GLN A 32 33.18 12.05 -23.41
N ALA A 33 33.97 12.94 -22.79
CA ALA A 33 33.90 13.20 -21.36
C ALA A 33 32.53 13.77 -20.93
N GLU A 34 31.97 14.70 -21.72
CA GLU A 34 30.63 15.25 -21.48
C GLU A 34 29.54 14.18 -21.65
N GLN A 35 29.62 13.34 -22.69
CA GLN A 35 28.66 12.26 -22.93
C GLN A 35 28.70 11.21 -21.81
N VAL A 36 29.89 10.81 -21.34
CA VAL A 36 30.01 9.84 -20.24
C VAL A 36 29.39 10.40 -18.97
N GLN A 37 29.66 11.66 -18.61
CA GLN A 37 29.05 12.29 -17.44
C GLN A 37 27.52 12.35 -17.54
N GLY A 38 26.99 12.68 -18.72
CA GLY A 38 25.54 12.70 -18.96
C GLY A 38 24.91 11.32 -18.81
N HIS A 39 25.49 10.29 -19.43
CA HIS A 39 25.00 8.92 -19.34
C HIS A 39 25.14 8.32 -17.94
N ASP A 40 26.19 8.66 -17.20
CA ASP A 40 26.37 8.20 -15.83
C ASP A 40 25.33 8.82 -14.89
N ALA A 41 25.00 10.10 -15.07
CA ALA A 41 23.92 10.76 -14.34
C ALA A 41 22.55 10.13 -14.64
N GLU A 42 22.27 9.84 -15.92
CA GLU A 42 21.03 9.17 -16.35
C GLU A 42 20.94 7.75 -15.79
N ARG A 43 22.02 6.97 -15.84
CA ARG A 43 22.09 5.63 -15.24
C ARG A 43 21.90 5.66 -13.74
N ALA A 44 22.51 6.61 -13.04
CA ALA A 44 22.34 6.77 -11.59
C ALA A 44 20.89 7.12 -11.24
N ALA A 45 20.22 7.97 -12.03
CA ALA A 45 18.81 8.27 -11.87
C ALA A 45 17.93 7.03 -12.10
N LEU A 46 18.19 6.26 -13.17
CA LEU A 46 17.45 5.03 -13.47
C LEU A 46 17.60 3.99 -12.36
N VAL A 47 18.82 3.76 -11.86
CA VAL A 47 19.08 2.85 -10.74
C VAL A 47 18.34 3.30 -9.47
N ARG A 48 18.25 4.61 -9.22
CA ARG A 48 17.49 5.16 -8.10
C ARG A 48 16.01 4.83 -8.22
N VAL A 49 15.40 5.07 -9.38
CA VAL A 49 13.99 4.75 -9.65
C VAL A 49 13.73 3.25 -9.47
N ILE A 50 14.53 2.39 -10.10
CA ILE A 50 14.38 0.92 -10.00
C ILE A 50 14.49 0.44 -8.54
N ARG A 51 15.40 1.04 -7.76
CA ARG A 51 15.55 0.68 -6.34
C ARG A 51 14.28 0.99 -5.56
N ILE A 52 13.65 2.13 -5.82
CA ILE A 52 12.43 2.55 -5.13
C ILE A 52 11.25 1.66 -5.54
N GLU A 53 11.07 1.45 -6.85
CA GLU A 53 10.04 0.55 -7.37
C GLU A 53 10.14 -0.85 -6.74
N ARG A 54 11.36 -1.39 -6.61
CA ARG A 54 11.57 -2.68 -5.93
C ARG A 54 11.17 -2.64 -4.46
N LYS A 55 11.50 -1.56 -3.73
CA LYS A 55 11.10 -1.41 -2.33
C LYS A 55 9.58 -1.30 -2.20
N GLN A 56 8.94 -0.48 -3.02
CA GLN A 56 7.49 -0.28 -3.00
C GLN A 56 6.73 -1.56 -3.38
N ALA A 57 7.25 -2.33 -4.36
CA ALA A 57 6.72 -3.63 -4.72
C ALA A 57 6.87 -4.64 -3.57
N ALA A 58 8.04 -4.71 -2.92
CA ALA A 58 8.25 -5.58 -1.77
C ALA A 58 7.32 -5.25 -0.60
N ILE A 59 7.13 -3.96 -0.29
CA ILE A 59 6.19 -3.50 0.74
C ILE A 59 4.76 -3.93 0.39
N SER A 60 4.34 -3.72 -0.87
CA SER A 60 3.01 -4.11 -1.34
C SER A 60 2.79 -5.61 -1.24
N GLN A 61 3.80 -6.41 -1.60
CA GLN A 61 3.77 -7.86 -1.47
C GLN A 61 3.63 -8.30 -0.01
N ILE A 62 4.48 -7.77 0.88
CA ILE A 62 4.44 -8.13 2.31
C ILE A 62 3.08 -7.80 2.92
N VAL A 63 2.53 -6.62 2.64
CA VAL A 63 1.22 -6.23 3.17
C VAL A 63 0.11 -7.12 2.58
N ALA A 64 0.15 -7.45 1.30
CA ALA A 64 -0.82 -8.34 0.68
C ALA A 64 -0.79 -9.76 1.29
N GLU A 65 0.40 -10.32 1.50
CA GLU A 65 0.58 -11.62 2.16
C GLU A 65 0.06 -11.60 3.60
N GLN A 66 0.37 -10.54 4.36
CA GLN A 66 -0.13 -10.37 5.73
C GLN A 66 -1.64 -10.20 5.80
N HIS A 67 -2.22 -9.41 4.89
CA HIS A 67 -3.66 -9.21 4.79
C HIS A 67 -4.35 -10.56 4.51
N GLU A 68 -3.86 -11.33 3.54
CA GLU A 68 -4.45 -12.62 3.19
C GLU A 68 -4.34 -13.64 4.33
N ALA A 69 -3.18 -13.77 4.96
CA ALA A 69 -2.99 -14.64 6.12
C ALA A 69 -3.94 -14.26 7.27
N GLY A 70 -4.06 -12.95 7.52
CA GLY A 70 -4.97 -12.39 8.52
C GLY A 70 -6.45 -12.65 8.21
N ARG A 71 -6.85 -12.53 6.95
CA ARG A 71 -8.22 -12.76 6.47
C ARG A 71 -8.61 -14.24 6.55
N ILE A 72 -7.69 -15.15 6.22
CA ILE A 72 -7.89 -16.59 6.37
C ILE A 72 -8.12 -16.94 7.86
N ARG A 73 -7.28 -16.40 8.75
CA ARG A 73 -7.43 -16.60 10.19
C ARG A 73 -8.80 -16.13 10.70
N ASP A 74 -9.18 -14.90 10.36
CA ASP A 74 -10.44 -14.31 10.84
C ASP A 74 -11.65 -15.10 10.30
N ARG A 75 -11.61 -15.53 9.03
CA ARG A 75 -12.65 -16.40 8.45
C ARG A 75 -12.83 -17.70 9.24
N VAL A 76 -11.74 -18.33 9.70
CA VAL A 76 -11.83 -19.55 10.51
C VAL A 76 -12.45 -19.27 11.87
N ILE A 77 -12.06 -18.17 12.51
CA ILE A 77 -12.61 -17.73 13.80
C ILE A 77 -14.12 -17.49 13.67
N TYR A 78 -14.56 -16.68 12.72
CA TYR A 78 -15.98 -16.36 12.56
C TYR A 78 -16.82 -17.55 12.12
N ARG A 79 -16.28 -18.45 11.30
CA ARG A 79 -16.94 -19.74 11.02
C ARG A 79 -17.18 -20.54 12.30
N ASN A 80 -16.24 -20.51 13.25
CA ASN A 80 -16.42 -21.20 14.52
C ASN A 80 -17.45 -20.51 15.40
N ILE A 81 -17.42 -19.17 15.48
CA ILE A 81 -18.42 -18.38 16.21
C ILE A 81 -19.81 -18.65 15.65
N GLU A 82 -19.98 -18.59 14.32
CA GLU A 82 -21.25 -18.86 13.64
C GLU A 82 -21.79 -20.26 13.97
N LYS A 83 -20.92 -21.29 13.98
CA LYS A 83 -21.30 -22.65 14.38
C LYS A 83 -21.79 -22.72 15.84
N GLU A 84 -21.10 -22.05 16.75
CA GLU A 84 -21.51 -22.03 18.17
C GLU A 84 -22.81 -21.24 18.35
N VAL A 85 -23.02 -20.14 17.61
CA VAL A 85 -24.29 -19.40 17.59
C VAL A 85 -25.43 -20.30 17.10
N ILE A 86 -25.26 -20.98 15.97
CA ILE A 86 -26.25 -21.94 15.43
C ILE A 86 -26.55 -23.03 16.46
N ARG A 87 -25.52 -23.58 17.11
CA ARG A 87 -25.67 -24.61 18.13
C ARG A 87 -26.43 -24.12 19.36
N TYR A 88 -26.15 -22.89 19.80
CA TYR A 88 -26.83 -22.28 20.94
C TYR A 88 -28.32 -22.05 20.62
N VAL A 89 -28.61 -21.42 19.49
CA VAL A 89 -29.99 -21.14 19.02
C VAL A 89 -30.77 -22.43 18.78
N ALA A 90 -30.14 -23.50 18.29
CA ALA A 90 -30.80 -24.80 18.12
C ALA A 90 -31.04 -25.57 19.44
N SER A 91 -30.45 -25.13 20.56
CA SER A 91 -30.57 -25.83 21.84
C SER A 91 -31.96 -25.64 22.45
N PRO A 92 -32.74 -26.68 22.73
CA PRO A 92 -34.08 -26.53 23.33
C PRO A 92 -34.05 -26.05 24.79
N GLN A 93 -32.86 -25.91 25.40
CA GLN A 93 -32.70 -25.54 26.80
C GLN A 93 -32.41 -24.04 27.01
N HIS A 94 -32.16 -23.28 25.93
CA HIS A 94 -31.92 -21.85 26.07
C HIS A 94 -33.25 -21.08 26.11
N ALA A 95 -33.25 -19.95 26.81
CA ALA A 95 -34.41 -19.08 26.88
C ALA A 95 -34.41 -18.13 25.68
N VAL A 96 -35.52 -18.07 24.94
CA VAL A 96 -35.75 -17.09 23.88
C VAL A 96 -36.48 -15.90 24.48
N CYS A 97 -35.85 -14.73 24.43
CA CYS A 97 -36.46 -13.47 24.85
C CYS A 97 -37.00 -12.73 23.63
N HIS A 98 -38.23 -12.24 23.71
CA HIS A 98 -38.75 -11.26 22.75
C HIS A 98 -38.23 -9.88 23.14
N LEU A 99 -37.54 -9.23 22.21
CA LEU A 99 -36.96 -7.92 22.39
C LEU A 99 -38.00 -6.86 22.03
N ASP A 100 -38.12 -5.85 22.88
CA ASP A 100 -39.04 -4.75 22.64
C ASP A 100 -38.53 -3.82 21.52
N TYR A 101 -39.44 -3.02 20.96
CA TYR A 101 -39.12 -2.12 19.86
C TYR A 101 -38.17 -0.99 20.26
N GLU A 102 -38.12 -0.59 21.53
CA GLU A 102 -37.19 0.44 22.02
C GLU A 102 -35.75 -0.08 22.02
N TRP A 103 -35.53 -1.35 22.37
CA TRP A 103 -34.24 -2.01 22.22
C TRP A 103 -33.77 -1.98 20.77
N LEU A 104 -34.63 -2.37 19.83
CA LEU A 104 -34.28 -2.43 18.41
C LEU A 104 -33.96 -1.03 17.86
N ARG A 105 -34.75 -0.03 18.24
CA ARG A 105 -34.56 1.38 17.87
C ARG A 105 -33.20 1.89 18.33
N LEU A 106 -32.86 1.69 19.61
CA LEU A 106 -31.59 2.13 20.18
C LEU A 106 -30.41 1.35 19.57
N HIS A 107 -30.53 0.03 19.43
CA HIS A 107 -29.51 -0.82 18.82
C HIS A 107 -29.19 -0.37 17.39
N ASN A 108 -30.22 -0.17 16.55
CA ASN A 108 -30.03 0.23 15.16
C ASN A 108 -29.47 1.65 15.04
N ALA A 109 -29.94 2.58 15.88
CA ALA A 109 -29.38 3.94 15.92
C ALA A 109 -27.88 3.92 16.26
N ALA A 110 -27.49 3.12 17.26
CA ALA A 110 -26.10 2.94 17.63
C ALA A 110 -25.28 2.29 16.50
N ALA A 111 -25.79 1.22 15.86
CA ALA A 111 -25.11 0.54 14.77
C ALA A 111 -24.90 1.45 13.53
N LEU A 112 -25.83 2.37 13.28
CA LEU A 112 -25.76 3.34 12.19
C LEU A 112 -25.04 4.64 12.56
N SER A 113 -24.60 4.79 13.81
CA SER A 113 -23.99 6.04 14.32
C SER A 113 -24.89 7.26 14.18
N ILE A 114 -26.20 7.11 14.42
CA ILE A 114 -27.18 8.20 14.39
C ILE A 114 -27.73 8.47 15.80
N VAL A 115 -28.15 9.71 16.04
CA VAL A 115 -28.86 10.05 17.28
C VAL A 115 -30.26 9.42 17.20
N PRO A 116 -30.66 8.59 18.18
CA PRO A 116 -31.98 8.00 18.19
C PRO A 116 -33.05 9.08 18.39
N GLU A 117 -34.23 8.89 17.78
CA GLU A 117 -35.42 9.71 18.05
C GLU A 117 -35.79 9.67 19.55
N PRO A 118 -36.67 10.54 20.07
CA PRO A 118 -37.24 10.37 21.40
C PRO A 118 -37.92 8.99 21.54
N ALA A 119 -38.00 8.48 22.77
CA ALA A 119 -38.77 7.25 23.02
C ALA A 119 -40.25 7.52 22.76
N ASP A 120 -40.90 6.62 22.02
CA ASP A 120 -42.31 6.78 21.65
C ASP A 120 -43.25 6.05 22.63
N SER A 121 -42.72 5.23 23.55
CA SER A 121 -43.49 4.58 24.62
C SER A 121 -42.67 4.29 25.88
N ALA A 122 -43.34 4.29 27.05
CA ALA A 122 -42.69 4.14 28.36
C ALA A 122 -42.47 2.68 28.80
N ASP A 123 -43.13 1.71 28.17
CA ASP A 123 -42.97 0.27 28.39
C ASP A 123 -43.35 -0.43 27.07
N ALA A 124 -42.36 -0.67 26.21
CA ALA A 124 -42.64 -1.28 24.92
C ALA A 124 -42.99 -2.76 25.10
N ALA A 125 -44.14 -3.17 24.56
CA ALA A 125 -44.54 -4.57 24.52
C ALA A 125 -43.46 -5.41 23.83
N ALA A 126 -43.34 -6.68 24.24
CA ALA A 126 -42.49 -7.66 23.59
C ALA A 126 -42.72 -7.65 22.06
N GLY A 127 -41.66 -7.34 21.30
CA GLY A 127 -41.72 -7.29 19.85
C GLY A 127 -41.62 -8.67 19.20
N GLU A 128 -41.70 -8.69 17.87
CA GLU A 128 -41.53 -9.92 17.08
C GLU A 128 -40.07 -10.35 16.96
N PHE A 129 -39.12 -9.43 17.20
CA PHE A 129 -37.69 -9.70 17.12
C PHE A 129 -37.18 -10.41 18.38
N THR A 130 -36.42 -11.49 18.21
CA THR A 130 -35.98 -12.32 19.33
C THR A 130 -34.52 -12.07 19.71
N SER A 131 -34.13 -12.55 20.88
CA SER A 131 -32.72 -12.61 21.31
C SER A 131 -31.85 -13.39 20.34
N ASP A 132 -32.41 -14.37 19.63
CA ASP A 132 -31.68 -15.19 18.67
C ASP A 132 -31.42 -14.43 17.37
N ASP A 133 -32.42 -13.68 16.90
CA ASP A 133 -32.26 -12.78 15.75
C ASP A 133 -31.22 -11.69 16.06
N ALA A 134 -31.24 -11.15 17.28
CA ALA A 134 -30.25 -10.21 17.76
C ALA A 134 -28.85 -10.83 17.78
N LEU A 135 -28.71 -12.03 18.33
CA LEU A 135 -27.43 -12.72 18.42
C LEU A 135 -26.83 -12.96 17.03
N GLN A 136 -27.65 -13.39 16.06
CA GLN A 136 -27.20 -13.60 14.68
C GLN A 136 -26.82 -12.28 13.99
N THR A 137 -27.63 -11.23 14.17
CA THR A 137 -27.38 -9.90 13.60
C THR A 137 -26.10 -9.29 14.15
N VAL A 138 -25.94 -9.30 15.47
CA VAL A 138 -24.78 -8.76 16.17
C VAL A 138 -23.51 -9.52 15.78
N THR A 139 -23.57 -10.85 15.67
CA THR A 139 -22.43 -11.66 15.22
C THR A 139 -21.98 -11.27 13.80
N THR A 140 -22.93 -11.10 12.89
CA THR A 140 -22.66 -10.66 11.50
C THR A 140 -22.04 -9.25 11.47
N ASN A 141 -22.59 -8.33 12.26
CA ASN A 141 -22.08 -6.96 12.36
C ASN A 141 -20.64 -6.93 12.89
N TYR A 142 -20.33 -7.69 13.95
CA TYR A 142 -18.97 -7.76 14.48
C TYR A 142 -17.98 -8.39 13.50
N GLN A 143 -18.42 -9.35 12.69
CA GLN A 143 -17.58 -9.89 11.61
C GLN A 143 -17.22 -8.81 10.59
N ALA A 144 -18.20 -8.05 10.10
CA ALA A 144 -17.96 -6.97 9.16
C ALA A 144 -17.05 -5.87 9.77
N CYS A 145 -17.25 -5.53 11.04
CA CYS A 145 -16.40 -4.58 11.76
C CYS A 145 -14.95 -5.06 11.84
N GLN A 146 -14.72 -6.33 12.14
CA GLN A 146 -13.37 -6.90 12.20
C GLN A 146 -12.69 -6.93 10.83
N ASP A 147 -13.43 -7.25 9.77
CA ASP A 147 -12.93 -7.20 8.39
C ASP A 147 -12.53 -5.76 7.99
N ASN A 148 -13.37 -4.77 8.32
CA ASN A 148 -13.08 -3.35 8.06
C ASN A 148 -11.86 -2.86 8.85
N ALA A 149 -11.77 -3.21 10.13
CA ALA A 149 -10.64 -2.85 10.99
C ALA A 149 -9.33 -3.42 10.44
N ARG A 150 -9.35 -4.66 9.94
CA ARG A 150 -8.20 -5.27 9.28
C ARG A 150 -7.79 -4.51 8.02
N GLN A 151 -8.73 -4.27 7.10
CA GLN A 151 -8.45 -3.53 5.87
C GLN A 151 -7.85 -2.15 6.16
N LEU A 152 -8.39 -1.43 7.16
CA LEU A 152 -7.86 -0.13 7.57
C LEU A 152 -6.43 -0.24 8.12
N ALA A 153 -6.17 -1.22 8.99
CA ALA A 153 -4.84 -1.43 9.55
C ALA A 153 -3.81 -1.85 8.49
N ASP A 154 -4.20 -2.68 7.52
CA ASP A 154 -3.37 -3.07 6.37
C ASP A 154 -3.09 -1.87 5.45
N LEU A 155 -4.10 -1.06 5.15
CA LEU A 155 -3.95 0.17 4.37
C LEU A 155 -3.01 1.17 5.06
N GLN A 156 -3.16 1.38 6.36
CA GLN A 156 -2.28 2.26 7.13
C GLN A 156 -0.83 1.77 7.10
N ARG A 157 -0.60 0.47 7.27
CA ARG A 157 0.74 -0.13 7.15
C ARG A 157 1.33 0.07 5.74
N TRP A 158 0.53 -0.13 4.70
CA TRP A 158 0.96 0.11 3.33
C TRP A 158 1.34 1.56 3.09
N LEU A 159 0.49 2.53 3.48
CA LEU A 159 0.74 3.96 3.31
C LEU A 159 2.02 4.42 4.02
N LEU A 160 2.25 3.96 5.27
CA LEU A 160 3.47 4.24 6.02
C LEU A 160 4.71 3.63 5.34
N GLY A 161 4.59 2.41 4.83
CA GLY A 161 5.62 1.77 4.04
C GLY A 161 5.96 2.56 2.77
N GLN A 162 4.96 2.96 1.98
CA GLN A 162 5.19 3.73 0.75
C GLN A 162 5.78 5.13 1.02
N SER A 163 5.36 5.76 2.13
CA SER A 163 5.90 7.05 2.55
C SER A 163 7.39 6.93 2.93
N SER A 164 7.79 5.85 3.62
CA SER A 164 9.21 5.63 3.94
C SER A 164 10.04 5.28 2.70
N ALA A 165 9.53 4.46 1.78
CA ALA A 165 10.22 4.13 0.54
C ALA A 165 10.41 5.35 -0.39
N SER A 166 9.48 6.29 -0.38
CA SER A 166 9.59 7.54 -1.14
C SER A 166 10.42 8.61 -0.43
N ALA A 167 10.53 8.60 0.90
CA ALA A 167 11.41 9.53 1.62
C ALA A 167 12.89 9.36 1.23
N ASP A 168 13.31 8.15 0.87
CA ASP A 168 14.65 7.82 0.34
C ASP A 168 14.98 8.50 -1.01
N LEU A 169 14.02 9.21 -1.64
CA LEU A 169 14.25 10.02 -2.85
C LEU A 169 14.98 11.33 -2.56
N LYS A 170 14.74 11.93 -1.39
CA LYS A 170 15.25 13.26 -1.00
C LYS A 170 16.67 13.17 -0.48
#